data_AF-A0AAV4EQP2-F1
#
_entry.id   AF-A0AAV4EQP2-F1
#
_cell.length_a   1.000
_cell.length_b   1.000
_cell.length_c   1.000
_cell.angle_alpha   90.00
_cell.angle_beta   90.00
_cell.angle_gamma   90.00
#
_symmetry.space_group_name_H-M   'P 1'
#
loop_
_entity.id
_entity.type
_entity.pdbx_description
1 polymer ?
#
loop_
_entity_poly.entity_id
_entity_poly.type
_entity_poly.pdbx_seq_one_letter_code
_entity_poly.pdbx_strand_id
1 'polypeptide(L)'
;MTKAASKNTGLDIHTCMTQAPDCTLKTRLNIHNCMNQAAECTINTGLDIHNCITQAADCTLNTGLDIHNCMTQAATINTGLDIHNGMTQAATINTGLDIHNCMTQAADFTINTGLDVHNCMTQAAAINTGLDIHNCMTQAAECTINTGLDIHNCMTQQATDCTINTGLNIYNCITQASECTINTGLDIHNRMTQAADCTINTGLDIHNGMTQAAAINTWLDIHNCMTQATDCTIKTRLDIHNCMTQTATI
;
A
#
# COMPACT_ATOMS: atom_id res chain seq x y z
N MET A 1 38.34 -10.92 13.30
CA MET A 1 37.64 -9.63 13.36
C MET A 1 37.38 -9.17 11.93
N THR A 2 36.23 -9.53 11.36
CA THR A 2 35.76 -8.93 10.11
C THR A 2 35.40 -7.47 10.41
N LYS A 3 35.96 -6.54 9.65
CA LYS A 3 35.93 -5.11 9.96
C LYS A 3 34.66 -4.48 9.36
N ALA A 4 33.95 -3.65 10.12
CA ALA A 4 32.89 -2.80 9.60
C ALA A 4 33.40 -1.87 8.49
N ALA A 5 32.56 -1.61 7.50
CA ALA A 5 32.88 -0.73 6.38
C ALA A 5 32.07 0.56 6.47
N SER A 6 32.76 1.69 6.64
CA SER A 6 32.14 3.02 6.67
C SER A 6 32.70 3.90 5.56
N LYS A 7 31.83 4.49 4.75
CA LYS A 7 32.15 5.51 3.74
C LYS A 7 31.33 6.75 4.06
N ASN A 8 32.02 7.81 4.47
CA ASN A 8 31.42 9.09 4.81
C ASN A 8 32.05 10.19 3.96
N THR A 9 31.26 10.82 3.09
CA THR A 9 31.73 11.91 2.21
C THR A 9 30.87 13.15 2.39
N GLY A 10 31.45 14.32 2.10
CA GLY A 10 30.71 15.59 2.11
C GLY A 10 29.92 15.84 0.82
N LEU A 11 30.10 15.02 -0.21
CA LEU A 11 29.54 15.23 -1.55
C LEU A 11 28.67 14.03 -1.94
N ASP A 12 29.12 13.25 -2.92
CA ASP A 12 28.47 12.03 -3.39
C ASP A 12 29.27 10.79 -3.02
N ILE A 13 28.61 9.64 -3.08
CA ILE A 13 29.24 8.32 -3.17
C ILE A 13 28.86 7.73 -4.52
N HIS A 14 29.85 7.54 -5.39
CA HIS A 14 29.66 6.91 -6.69
C HIS A 14 30.31 5.53 -6.69
N THR A 15 29.61 4.57 -7.30
CA THR A 15 30.16 3.25 -7.66
C THR A 15 30.83 2.59 -6.47
N CYS A 16 30.02 2.20 -5.49
CA CYS A 16 30.52 1.62 -4.26
C CYS A 16 30.10 0.17 -4.12
N MET A 17 31.07 -0.72 -3.91
CA MET A 17 30.81 -2.09 -3.49
C MET A 17 31.28 -2.23 -2.04
N THR A 18 30.43 -2.81 -1.19
CA THR A 18 30.74 -3.05 0.21
C THR A 18 30.30 -4.45 0.60
N GLN A 19 31.25 -5.24 1.14
CA GLN A 19 30.98 -6.53 1.75
C GLN A 19 31.65 -6.55 3.12
N ALA A 20 30.84 -6.45 4.17
CA ALA A 20 31.31 -6.35 5.56
C ALA A 20 30.18 -6.82 6.49
N PRO A 21 30.48 -7.19 7.76
CA PRO A 21 29.42 -7.47 8.73
C PRO A 21 28.47 -6.28 8.88
N ASP A 22 29.04 -5.08 8.98
CA ASP A 22 28.31 -3.83 9.14
C ASP A 22 28.73 -2.85 8.04
N CYS A 23 27.76 -2.16 7.45
CA CYS A 23 27.96 -1.17 6.41
C CYS A 23 27.34 0.17 6.79
N THR A 24 28.10 1.26 6.66
CA THR A 24 27.57 2.63 6.77
C THR A 24 27.97 3.45 5.55
N LEU A 25 26.97 3.99 4.85
CA LEU A 25 27.13 4.95 3.76
C LEU A 25 26.51 6.27 4.19
N LYS A 26 27.31 7.33 4.26
CA LYS A 26 26.83 8.67 4.61
C LYS A 26 27.35 9.70 3.64
N THR A 27 26.44 10.53 3.14
CA THR A 27 26.76 11.59 2.17
C THR A 27 25.83 12.78 2.34
N ARG A 28 26.24 13.98 1.89
CA ARG A 28 25.35 15.16 1.91
C ARG A 28 24.54 15.33 0.63
N LEU A 29 25.07 14.85 -0.49
CA LEU A 29 24.42 14.90 -1.79
C LEU A 29 23.86 13.52 -2.09
N ASN A 30 24.44 12.74 -3.00
CA ASN A 30 23.79 11.54 -3.54
C ASN A 30 24.61 10.26 -3.38
N ILE A 31 23.92 9.13 -3.47
CA ILE A 31 24.52 7.81 -3.63
C ILE A 31 24.12 7.24 -4.98
N HIS A 32 25.09 6.82 -5.78
CA HIS A 32 24.87 6.27 -7.12
C HIS A 32 25.55 4.91 -7.28
N ASN A 33 24.82 3.97 -7.88
CA ASN A 33 25.34 2.69 -8.36
C ASN A 33 26.09 1.90 -7.28
N CYS A 34 25.47 1.76 -6.11
CA CYS A 34 26.08 1.05 -4.99
C CYS A 34 25.51 -0.35 -4.79
N MET A 35 26.36 -1.26 -4.34
CA MET A 35 26.01 -2.62 -3.94
C MET A 35 26.56 -2.91 -2.55
N ASN A 36 25.68 -3.17 -1.59
CA ASN A 36 26.05 -3.44 -0.22
C ASN A 36 25.52 -4.81 0.21
N GLN A 37 26.42 -5.62 0.75
CA GLN A 37 26.09 -6.88 1.39
C GLN A 37 26.62 -6.85 2.83
N ALA A 38 25.69 -6.87 3.79
CA ALA A 38 26.00 -6.80 5.21
C ALA A 38 25.00 -7.58 6.06
N ALA A 39 25.30 -7.80 7.33
CA ALA A 39 24.28 -8.18 8.29
C ALA A 39 23.42 -6.94 8.64
N GLU A 40 24.10 -5.83 8.93
CA GLU A 40 23.49 -4.54 9.24
C GLU A 40 23.96 -3.45 8.26
N CYS A 41 23.04 -2.65 7.74
CA CYS A 41 23.37 -1.53 6.86
C CYS A 41 22.66 -0.24 7.25
N THR A 42 23.38 0.87 7.27
CA THR A 42 22.79 2.21 7.37
C THR A 42 23.22 3.05 6.19
N ILE A 43 22.24 3.57 5.46
CA ILE A 43 22.45 4.46 4.32
C ILE A 43 21.77 5.79 4.63
N ASN A 44 22.53 6.88 4.58
CA ASN A 44 22.02 8.23 4.82
C ASN A 44 22.56 9.21 3.78
N THR A 45 21.65 9.87 3.07
CA THR A 45 21.94 10.85 2.03
C THR A 45 21.10 12.11 2.27
N GLY A 46 21.64 13.27 1.89
CA GLY A 46 20.91 14.52 1.98
C GLY A 46 20.00 14.80 0.79
N LEU A 47 20.25 14.16 -0.36
CA LEU A 47 19.46 14.32 -1.59
C LEU A 47 18.91 12.97 -2.01
N ASP A 48 19.61 12.23 -2.89
CA ASP A 48 19.03 11.07 -3.57
C ASP A 48 19.85 9.78 -3.42
N ILE A 49 19.16 8.66 -3.66
CA ILE A 49 19.76 7.35 -3.93
C ILE A 49 19.34 6.87 -5.30
N HIS A 50 20.30 6.47 -6.11
CA HIS A 50 20.07 5.98 -7.47
C HIS A 50 20.73 4.61 -7.70
N ASN A 51 19.97 3.70 -8.30
CA ASN A 51 20.44 2.41 -8.81
C ASN A 51 21.24 1.60 -7.76
N CYS A 52 20.73 1.55 -6.53
CA CYS A 52 21.42 0.87 -5.43
C CYS A 52 20.79 -0.48 -5.11
N ILE A 53 21.64 -1.43 -4.73
CA ILE A 53 21.25 -2.76 -4.27
C ILE A 53 21.79 -2.93 -2.85
N THR A 54 20.90 -3.18 -1.90
CA THR A 54 21.26 -3.44 -0.51
C THR A 54 20.66 -4.76 -0.05
N GLN A 55 21.54 -5.70 0.27
CA GLN A 55 21.19 -6.97 0.88
C GLN A 55 21.72 -6.98 2.31
N ALA A 56 20.82 -6.71 3.25
CA ALA A 56 21.11 -6.80 4.68
C ALA A 56 19.92 -7.37 5.43
N ALA A 57 20.19 -8.10 6.51
CA ALA A 57 19.15 -8.63 7.37
C ALA A 57 18.41 -7.50 8.09
N ASP A 58 19.15 -6.47 8.49
CA ASP A 58 18.62 -5.19 8.96
C ASP A 58 19.25 -4.05 8.15
N CYS A 59 18.40 -3.18 7.60
CA CYS A 59 18.88 -1.96 6.97
C CYS A 59 17.94 -0.80 7.23
N THR A 60 18.53 0.36 7.50
CA THR A 60 17.84 1.64 7.51
C THR A 60 18.35 2.50 6.37
N LEU A 61 17.44 2.96 5.51
CA LEU A 61 17.71 3.87 4.42
C LEU A 61 16.99 5.19 4.68
N ASN A 62 17.76 6.28 4.76
CA ASN A 62 17.23 7.64 4.88
C ASN A 62 17.75 8.50 3.73
N THR A 63 16.84 9.19 3.04
CA THR A 63 17.19 10.16 2.01
C THR A 63 16.37 11.44 2.17
N GLY A 64 16.99 12.58 1.85
CA GLY A 64 16.32 13.88 1.99
C GLY A 64 15.28 14.14 0.89
N LEU A 65 15.49 13.60 -0.31
CA LEU A 65 14.60 13.74 -1.45
C LEU A 65 14.13 12.35 -1.90
N ASP A 66 14.81 11.73 -2.85
CA ASP A 66 14.24 10.61 -3.61
C ASP A 66 15.07 9.31 -3.58
N ILE A 67 14.37 8.20 -3.82
CA ILE A 67 14.98 6.90 -4.15
C ILE A 67 14.54 6.49 -5.55
N HIS A 68 15.52 6.17 -6.40
CA HIS A 68 15.30 5.78 -7.78
C HIS A 68 15.91 4.40 -8.08
N ASN A 69 15.10 3.51 -8.66
CA ASN A 69 15.53 2.21 -9.21
C ASN A 69 16.35 1.37 -8.21
N CYS A 70 15.92 1.31 -6.96
CA CYS A 70 16.65 0.61 -5.91
C CYS A 70 16.01 -0.73 -5.56
N MET A 71 16.86 -1.70 -5.26
CA MET A 71 16.48 -3.00 -4.71
C MET A 71 17.00 -3.10 -3.29
N THR A 72 16.14 -3.32 -2.30
CA THR A 72 16.56 -3.24 -0.90
C THR A 72 15.84 -4.24 -0.01
N GLN A 73 16.61 -5.00 0.76
CA GLN A 73 16.13 -5.66 1.97
C GLN A 73 16.45 -4.73 3.15
N ALA A 74 15.43 -4.07 3.70
CA ALA A 74 15.59 -3.09 4.77
C ALA A 74 14.55 -3.30 5.84
N ALA A 75 14.84 -2.95 7.09
CA ALA A 75 13.78 -2.82 8.07
C ALA A 75 12.95 -1.56 7.78
N THR A 76 13.61 -0.45 7.41
CA THR A 76 12.96 0.86 7.25
C THR A 76 13.54 1.65 6.09
N ILE A 77 12.65 2.25 5.30
CA ILE A 77 12.97 3.26 4.29
C ILE A 77 12.23 4.56 4.63
N ASN A 78 12.97 5.66 4.72
CA ASN A 78 12.42 7.00 4.86
C ASN A 78 12.94 7.91 3.72
N THR A 79 12.01 8.54 3.00
CA THR A 79 12.32 9.55 1.98
C THR A 79 11.58 10.84 2.29
N GLY A 80 12.20 11.98 2.00
CA GLY A 80 11.54 13.27 2.17
C GLY A 80 10.51 13.54 1.09
N LEU A 81 10.70 13.02 -0.11
CA LEU A 81 9.80 13.20 -1.25
C LEU A 81 9.32 11.84 -1.75
N ASP A 82 10.01 11.22 -2.72
CA ASP A 82 9.45 10.14 -3.51
C ASP A 82 10.27 8.84 -3.50
N ILE A 83 9.59 7.75 -3.84
CA ILE A 83 10.22 6.50 -4.27
C ILE A 83 9.73 6.17 -5.69
N HIS A 84 10.69 5.96 -6.61
CA HIS A 84 10.42 5.57 -7.98
C HIS A 84 11.06 4.21 -8.31
N ASN A 85 10.27 3.30 -8.85
CA ASN A 85 10.70 1.99 -9.34
C ASN A 85 11.48 1.18 -8.28
N GLY A 86 10.97 1.15 -7.05
CA GLY A 86 11.57 0.43 -5.94
C GLY A 86 11.15 -1.05 -5.91
N MET A 87 12.10 -1.95 -5.65
CA MET A 87 11.81 -3.31 -5.21
C MET A 87 12.29 -3.48 -3.79
N THR A 88 11.38 -3.74 -2.86
CA THR A 88 11.71 -3.68 -1.44
C THR A 88 11.14 -4.84 -0.64
N GLN A 89 11.98 -5.47 0.17
CA GLN A 89 11.53 -6.28 1.29
C GLN A 89 11.77 -5.46 2.55
N ALA A 90 10.76 -4.68 2.95
CA ALA A 90 10.85 -3.87 4.15
C ALA A 90 9.67 -4.02 5.08
N ALA A 91 9.90 -3.71 6.36
CA ALA A 91 8.85 -3.66 7.36
C ALA A 91 8.12 -2.31 7.33
N THR A 92 8.80 -1.22 6.95
CA THR A 92 8.17 0.10 6.84
C THR A 92 8.76 0.95 5.71
N ILE A 93 7.89 1.61 4.94
CA ILE A 93 8.23 2.69 4.02
C ILE A 93 7.47 3.94 4.48
N ASN A 94 8.21 5.04 4.66
CA ASN A 94 7.64 6.37 4.86
C ASN A 94 8.15 7.31 3.77
N THR A 95 7.24 7.93 3.02
CA THR A 95 7.57 8.98 2.05
C THR A 95 6.81 10.26 2.39
N GLY A 96 7.41 11.41 2.12
CA GLY A 96 6.74 12.70 2.33
C GLY A 96 5.70 13.00 1.26
N LEU A 97 5.91 12.52 0.02
CA LEU A 97 5.01 12.72 -1.11
C LEU A 97 4.50 11.36 -1.61
N ASP A 98 5.17 10.75 -2.60
CA ASP A 98 4.59 9.66 -3.37
C ASP A 98 5.43 8.38 -3.41
N ILE A 99 4.75 7.28 -3.76
CA ILE A 99 5.40 6.03 -4.18
C ILE A 99 4.91 5.66 -5.57
N HIS A 100 5.85 5.39 -6.48
CA HIS A 100 5.58 5.07 -7.88
C HIS A 100 6.21 3.74 -8.30
N ASN A 101 5.41 2.89 -8.95
CA ASN A 101 5.85 1.66 -9.61
C ASN A 101 6.66 0.73 -8.70
N CYS A 102 6.21 0.57 -7.45
CA CYS A 102 6.95 -0.20 -6.45
C CYS A 102 6.40 -1.62 -6.28
N MET A 103 7.32 -2.55 -6.02
CA MET A 103 6.99 -3.93 -5.63
C MET A 103 7.54 -4.20 -4.24
N THR A 104 6.68 -4.69 -3.35
CA THR A 104 7.08 -5.02 -1.98
C THR A 104 6.72 -6.45 -1.58
N GLN A 105 7.67 -7.15 -0.93
CA GLN A 105 7.56 -8.58 -0.59
C GLN A 105 8.03 -8.85 0.84
N ALA A 106 7.30 -8.32 1.83
CA ALA A 106 7.53 -8.60 3.23
C ALA A 106 6.20 -8.94 3.91
N ALA A 107 6.22 -9.94 4.80
CA ALA A 107 5.13 -10.17 5.72
C ALA A 107 5.04 -8.98 6.69
N ASP A 108 3.82 -8.54 7.00
CA ASP A 108 3.53 -7.49 7.99
C ASP A 108 4.19 -6.13 7.70
N PHE A 109 4.08 -5.70 6.45
CA PHE A 109 4.65 -4.45 5.96
C PHE A 109 3.68 -3.25 6.04
N THR A 110 4.20 -2.06 6.35
CA THR A 110 3.43 -0.79 6.33
C THR A 110 3.98 0.23 5.33
N ILE A 111 3.09 0.80 4.52
CA ILE A 111 3.33 1.98 3.69
C ILE A 111 2.66 3.20 4.34
N ASN A 112 3.42 4.27 4.53
CA ASN A 112 2.88 5.60 4.83
C ASN A 112 3.39 6.61 3.80
N THR A 113 2.47 7.32 3.14
CA THR A 113 2.81 8.39 2.19
C THR A 113 2.02 9.64 2.52
N GLY A 114 2.62 10.81 2.32
CA GLY A 114 1.93 12.07 2.54
C GLY A 114 0.88 12.37 1.48
N LEU A 115 1.09 11.92 0.24
CA LEU A 115 0.19 12.14 -0.89
C LEU A 115 -0.30 10.80 -1.43
N ASP A 116 0.38 10.22 -2.42
CA ASP A 116 -0.19 9.15 -3.24
C ASP A 116 0.65 7.87 -3.32
N VAL A 117 -0.04 6.77 -3.63
CA VAL A 117 0.60 5.51 -4.07
C VAL A 117 0.09 5.14 -5.47
N HIS A 118 1.03 4.95 -6.40
CA HIS A 118 0.76 4.70 -7.81
C HIS A 118 1.39 3.39 -8.31
N ASN A 119 0.59 2.56 -8.98
CA ASN A 119 1.03 1.37 -9.72
C ASN A 119 1.86 0.40 -8.87
N CYS A 120 1.43 0.15 -7.63
CA CYS A 120 2.19 -0.66 -6.69
C CYS A 120 1.63 -2.08 -6.54
N MET A 121 2.53 -3.05 -6.33
CA MET A 121 2.19 -4.40 -5.93
C MET A 121 2.81 -4.69 -4.56
N THR A 122 1.99 -5.08 -3.58
CA THR A 122 2.43 -5.14 -2.20
C THR A 122 1.86 -6.33 -1.43
N GLN A 123 2.64 -6.82 -0.48
CA GLN A 123 2.19 -7.71 0.58
C GLN A 123 2.02 -6.95 1.91
N ALA A 124 1.63 -5.68 1.85
CA ALA A 124 1.45 -4.81 3.01
C ALA A 124 0.28 -5.25 3.89
N ALA A 125 0.52 -5.27 5.19
CA ALA A 125 -0.52 -5.29 6.20
C ALA A 125 -1.24 -3.94 6.29
N ALA A 126 -0.56 -2.82 6.00
CA ALA A 126 -1.17 -1.50 6.02
C ALA A 126 -0.67 -0.57 4.90
N ILE A 127 -1.59 0.18 4.30
CA ILE A 127 -1.30 1.30 3.38
C ILE A 127 -2.04 2.53 3.89
N ASN A 128 -1.30 3.58 4.20
CA ASN A 128 -1.85 4.87 4.62
C ASN A 128 -1.36 5.97 3.67
N THR A 129 -2.30 6.67 3.04
CA THR A 129 -2.03 7.76 2.11
C THR A 129 -2.82 9.00 2.52
N GLY A 130 -2.23 10.18 2.33
CA GLY A 130 -2.92 11.43 2.63
C GLY A 130 -3.96 11.79 1.57
N LEU A 131 -3.74 11.41 0.32
CA LEU A 131 -4.61 11.72 -0.81
C LEU A 131 -5.17 10.47 -1.46
N ASP A 132 -4.46 9.82 -2.38
CA ASP A 132 -5.02 8.80 -3.25
C ASP A 132 -4.20 7.50 -3.35
N ILE A 133 -4.89 6.43 -3.76
CA ILE A 133 -4.26 5.17 -4.19
C ILE A 133 -4.74 4.82 -5.59
N HIS A 134 -3.79 4.58 -6.50
CA HIS A 134 -4.05 4.30 -7.91
C HIS A 134 -3.41 3.00 -8.37
N ASN A 135 -4.21 2.16 -9.04
CA ASN A 135 -3.75 0.95 -9.74
C ASN A 135 -2.89 0.02 -8.86
N CYS A 136 -3.32 -0.19 -7.61
CA CYS A 136 -2.55 -0.97 -6.65
C CYS A 136 -3.11 -2.39 -6.45
N MET A 137 -2.22 -3.34 -6.24
CA MET A 137 -2.55 -4.72 -5.88
C MET A 137 -1.95 -5.06 -4.52
N THR A 138 -2.79 -5.51 -3.60
CA THR A 138 -2.39 -5.92 -2.25
C THR A 138 -2.71 -7.39 -2.02
N GLN A 139 -1.73 -8.16 -1.57
CA GLN A 139 -1.88 -9.57 -1.20
C GLN A 139 -1.29 -9.80 0.19
N ALA A 140 -2.14 -9.79 1.22
CA ALA A 140 -1.72 -9.94 2.61
C ALA A 140 -2.76 -10.74 3.38
N ALA A 141 -2.33 -11.43 4.44
CA ALA A 141 -3.23 -12.18 5.31
C ALA A 141 -4.18 -11.25 6.07
N GLU A 142 -3.70 -10.10 6.50
CA GLU A 142 -4.51 -9.01 7.06
C GLU A 142 -4.15 -7.74 6.28
N CYS A 143 -5.14 -6.91 5.96
CA CYS A 143 -4.90 -5.70 5.18
C CYS A 143 -5.78 -4.55 5.67
N THR A 144 -5.14 -3.41 5.97
CA THR A 144 -5.81 -2.13 6.21
C THR A 144 -5.37 -1.11 5.16
N ILE A 145 -6.32 -0.52 4.45
CA ILE A 145 -6.07 0.57 3.50
C ILE A 145 -6.80 1.81 4.00
N ASN A 146 -6.06 2.90 4.23
CA ASN A 146 -6.61 4.19 4.61
C ASN A 146 -6.13 5.25 3.61
N THR A 147 -7.07 5.98 3.01
CA THR A 147 -6.76 7.11 2.13
C THR A 147 -7.61 8.32 2.49
N GLY A 148 -7.06 9.52 2.34
CA GLY A 148 -7.78 10.76 2.65
C GLY A 148 -8.82 11.14 1.61
N LEU A 149 -8.60 10.81 0.33
CA LEU A 149 -9.50 11.17 -0.78
C LEU A 149 -10.05 9.92 -1.48
N ASP A 150 -9.34 9.34 -2.45
CA ASP A 150 -9.92 8.33 -3.34
C ASP A 150 -9.05 7.07 -3.51
N ILE A 151 -9.72 5.96 -3.84
CA ILE A 151 -9.09 4.72 -4.28
C ILE A 151 -9.54 4.38 -5.69
N HIS A 152 -8.59 4.17 -6.60
CA HIS A 152 -8.84 3.91 -8.01
C HIS A 152 -8.21 2.60 -8.49
N ASN A 153 -9.00 1.75 -9.14
CA ASN A 153 -8.54 0.55 -9.85
C ASN A 153 -7.68 -0.38 -8.96
N CYS A 154 -8.08 -0.55 -7.70
CA CYS A 154 -7.30 -1.34 -6.74
C CYS A 154 -7.85 -2.74 -6.55
N MET A 155 -6.97 -3.66 -6.16
CA MET A 155 -7.29 -5.05 -5.93
C MET A 155 -6.65 -5.54 -4.63
N THR A 156 -7.47 -6.06 -3.72
CA THR A 156 -7.00 -6.75 -2.52
C THR A 156 -7.36 -8.23 -2.61
N GLN A 157 -6.39 -9.12 -2.41
CA GLN A 157 -6.60 -10.57 -2.48
C GLN A 157 -6.06 -11.31 -1.26
N GLN A 158 -6.68 -12.46 -0.98
CA GLN A 158 -6.23 -13.47 -0.01
C GLN A 158 -6.11 -12.97 1.43
N ALA A 159 -6.90 -11.94 1.79
CA ALA A 159 -7.00 -11.52 3.17
C ALA A 159 -7.93 -12.46 3.94
N THR A 160 -7.53 -12.81 5.16
CA THR A 160 -8.48 -13.22 6.19
C THR A 160 -9.34 -12.00 6.51
N ASP A 161 -8.72 -10.88 6.89
CA ASP A 161 -9.42 -9.65 7.26
C ASP A 161 -8.96 -8.48 6.41
N CYS A 162 -9.91 -7.75 5.83
CA CYS A 162 -9.64 -6.55 5.03
C CYS A 162 -10.49 -5.36 5.49
N THR A 163 -9.83 -4.27 5.86
CA THR A 163 -10.47 -2.97 6.13
C THR A 163 -10.04 -1.95 5.10
N ILE A 164 -10.99 -1.28 4.46
CA ILE A 164 -10.75 -0.18 3.52
C ILE A 164 -11.51 1.05 4.03
N ASN A 165 -10.78 2.13 4.31
CA ASN A 165 -11.34 3.43 4.65
C ASN A 165 -10.89 4.47 3.64
N THR A 166 -11.83 5.20 3.07
CA THR A 166 -11.55 6.33 2.19
C THR A 166 -12.37 7.55 2.59
N GLY A 167 -11.80 8.73 2.47
CA GLY A 167 -12.49 9.98 2.83
C GLY A 167 -13.54 10.39 1.81
N LEU A 168 -13.37 10.08 0.52
CA LEU A 168 -14.30 10.44 -0.54
C LEU A 168 -14.84 9.22 -1.26
N ASN A 169 -14.10 8.60 -2.18
CA ASN A 169 -14.68 7.59 -3.06
C ASN A 169 -13.82 6.34 -3.28
N ILE A 170 -14.48 5.28 -3.75
CA ILE A 170 -13.86 4.07 -4.26
C ILE A 170 -14.33 3.83 -5.69
N TYR A 171 -13.39 3.65 -6.62
CA TYR A 171 -13.64 3.38 -8.03
C TYR A 171 -12.99 2.09 -8.50
N ASN A 172 -13.77 1.24 -9.19
CA ASN A 172 -13.27 0.06 -9.90
C ASN A 172 -12.43 -0.88 -9.02
N CYS A 173 -12.86 -1.12 -7.79
CA CYS A 173 -12.08 -1.91 -6.83
C CYS A 173 -12.61 -3.32 -6.65
N ILE A 174 -11.67 -4.25 -6.44
CA ILE A 174 -11.95 -5.67 -6.19
C ILE A 174 -11.37 -6.05 -4.83
N THR A 175 -12.18 -6.67 -3.97
CA THR A 175 -11.71 -7.18 -2.67
C THR A 175 -12.08 -8.66 -2.52
N GLN A 176 -11.10 -9.50 -2.24
CA GLN A 176 -11.31 -10.90 -1.90
C GLN A 176 -10.73 -11.13 -0.50
N ALA A 177 -11.61 -11.35 0.46
CA ALA A 177 -11.27 -11.57 1.86
C ALA A 177 -12.19 -12.62 2.50
N SER A 178 -11.90 -13.08 3.71
CA SER A 178 -12.88 -13.87 4.48
C SER A 178 -13.87 -12.93 5.16
N GLU A 179 -13.34 -11.90 5.82
CA GLU A 179 -14.08 -10.79 6.42
C GLU A 179 -13.65 -9.47 5.79
N CYS A 180 -14.61 -8.58 5.53
CA CYS A 180 -14.32 -7.29 4.91
C CYS A 180 -15.16 -6.14 5.48
N THR A 181 -14.51 -5.03 5.83
CA THR A 181 -15.18 -3.76 6.13
C THR A 181 -14.74 -2.71 5.12
N ILE A 182 -15.70 -2.06 4.48
CA ILE A 182 -15.45 -0.92 3.58
C ILE A 182 -16.21 0.29 4.08
N ASN A 183 -15.50 1.37 4.36
CA ASN A 183 -16.07 2.66 4.71
C ASN A 183 -15.62 3.71 3.70
N THR A 184 -16.58 4.44 3.13
CA THR A 184 -16.32 5.59 2.26
C THR A 184 -17.12 6.79 2.72
N GLY A 185 -16.54 7.99 2.59
CA GLY A 185 -17.23 9.22 2.98
C GLY A 185 -18.30 9.68 2.00
N LEU A 186 -18.17 9.37 0.71
CA LEU A 186 -19.14 9.72 -0.33
C LEU A 186 -19.63 8.50 -1.07
N ASP A 187 -18.94 8.02 -2.11
CA ASP A 187 -19.50 7.06 -3.05
C ASP A 187 -18.63 5.81 -3.28
N ILE A 188 -19.28 4.73 -3.72
CA ILE A 188 -18.62 3.54 -4.26
C ILE A 188 -19.11 3.29 -5.69
N HIS A 189 -18.18 3.12 -6.62
CA HIS A 189 -18.47 2.83 -8.03
C HIS A 189 -17.76 1.57 -8.52
N ASN A 190 -18.49 0.74 -9.28
CA ASN A 190 -17.96 -0.43 -10.00
C ASN A 190 -17.14 -1.36 -9.11
N ARG A 191 -17.70 -1.73 -7.97
CA ARG A 191 -16.98 -2.47 -6.93
C ARG A 191 -17.42 -3.93 -6.91
N MET A 192 -16.46 -4.82 -6.71
CA MET A 192 -16.70 -6.24 -6.51
C MET A 192 -16.07 -6.70 -5.20
N THR A 193 -16.83 -7.36 -4.33
CA THR A 193 -16.24 -8.05 -3.19
C THR A 193 -16.82 -9.42 -2.98
N GLN A 194 -15.88 -10.32 -2.75
CA GLN A 194 -16.14 -11.69 -2.36
C GLN A 194 -15.60 -11.86 -0.94
N ALA A 195 -16.51 -11.90 0.02
CA ALA A 195 -16.22 -12.21 1.41
C ALA A 195 -17.39 -12.96 2.03
N ALA A 196 -17.08 -13.83 3.00
CA ALA A 196 -18.11 -14.58 3.71
C ALA A 196 -18.92 -13.65 4.62
N ASP A 197 -18.23 -12.71 5.28
CA ASP A 197 -18.84 -11.59 5.98
C ASP A 197 -18.30 -10.28 5.41
N CYS A 198 -19.20 -9.36 5.09
CA CYS A 198 -18.81 -8.03 4.66
C CYS A 198 -19.81 -6.98 5.10
N THR A 199 -19.27 -5.88 5.62
CA THR A 199 -19.99 -4.65 5.90
C THR A 199 -19.50 -3.54 4.97
N ILE A 200 -20.44 -2.91 4.26
CA ILE A 200 -20.19 -1.71 3.46
C ILE A 200 -20.93 -0.54 4.08
N ASN A 201 -20.21 0.55 4.35
CA ASN A 201 -20.78 1.83 4.74
C ASN A 201 -20.34 2.91 3.76
N THR A 202 -21.31 3.60 3.17
CA THR A 202 -21.07 4.75 2.30
C THR A 202 -21.83 5.96 2.81
N GLY A 203 -21.22 7.14 2.69
CA GLY A 203 -21.85 8.37 3.13
C GLY A 203 -22.95 8.87 2.19
N LEU A 204 -22.93 8.49 0.91
CA LEU A 204 -23.94 8.85 -0.09
C LEU A 204 -24.43 7.58 -0.82
N ASP A 205 -23.77 7.20 -1.92
CA ASP A 205 -24.32 6.22 -2.87
C ASP A 205 -23.43 4.98 -3.10
N ILE A 206 -24.05 3.92 -3.63
CA ILE A 206 -23.35 2.80 -4.27
C ILE A 206 -23.88 2.63 -5.70
N HIS A 207 -22.96 2.55 -6.65
CA HIS A 207 -23.23 2.28 -8.06
C HIS A 207 -22.50 1.05 -8.55
N ASN A 208 -23.24 0.14 -9.22
CA ASN A 208 -22.68 -1.04 -9.89
C ASN A 208 -21.85 -1.92 -8.93
N GLY A 209 -22.42 -2.28 -7.79
CA GLY A 209 -21.78 -3.13 -6.78
C GLY A 209 -22.15 -4.61 -6.94
N MET A 210 -21.17 -5.50 -6.95
CA MET A 210 -21.38 -6.94 -6.75
C MET A 210 -20.79 -7.35 -5.42
N THR A 211 -21.58 -7.98 -4.55
CA THR A 211 -21.13 -8.32 -3.19
C THR A 211 -21.64 -9.65 -2.69
N GLN A 212 -20.79 -10.43 -2.03
CA GLN A 212 -21.21 -11.34 -0.97
C GLN A 212 -21.04 -10.59 0.36
N ALA A 213 -22.12 -10.03 0.90
CA ALA A 213 -22.08 -9.19 2.11
C ALA A 213 -23.23 -9.49 3.05
N ALA A 214 -22.92 -9.41 4.33
CA ALA A 214 -23.88 -9.46 5.42
C ALA A 214 -24.63 -8.12 5.57
N ALA A 215 -23.96 -6.99 5.34
CA ALA A 215 -24.57 -5.67 5.52
C ALA A 215 -24.11 -4.62 4.49
N ILE A 216 -25.06 -3.85 3.97
CA ILE A 216 -24.83 -2.67 3.15
C ILE A 216 -25.62 -1.51 3.73
N ASN A 217 -24.92 -0.44 4.11
CA ASN A 217 -25.50 0.79 4.63
C ASN A 217 -25.08 1.96 3.76
N THR A 218 -26.06 2.65 3.20
CA THR A 218 -25.87 3.85 2.39
C THR A 218 -26.79 4.95 2.91
N TRP A 219 -26.39 6.21 2.75
CA TRP A 219 -27.27 7.29 3.16
C TRP A 219 -28.35 7.57 2.13
N LEU A 220 -28.02 7.63 0.84
CA LEU A 220 -28.98 7.98 -0.20
C LEU A 220 -29.45 6.73 -0.92
N ASP A 221 -28.73 6.32 -1.98
CA ASP A 221 -29.23 5.36 -2.95
C ASP A 221 -28.26 4.19 -3.21
N ILE A 222 -28.86 3.09 -3.67
CA ILE A 222 -28.14 1.96 -4.24
C ILE A 222 -28.63 1.71 -5.66
N HIS A 223 -27.69 1.69 -6.62
CA HIS A 223 -27.97 1.50 -8.03
C HIS A 223 -27.24 0.28 -8.60
N ASN A 224 -27.98 -0.55 -9.34
CA ASN A 224 -27.45 -1.69 -10.11
C ASN A 224 -26.57 -2.64 -9.26
N CYS A 225 -27.03 -3.00 -8.07
CA CYS A 225 -26.27 -3.86 -7.16
C CYS A 225 -26.77 -5.30 -7.11
N MET A 226 -25.85 -6.24 -7.01
CA MET A 226 -26.15 -7.65 -6.78
C MET A 226 -25.56 -8.09 -5.45
N THR A 227 -26.40 -8.62 -4.56
CA THR A 227 -25.95 -9.25 -3.31
C THR A 227 -26.19 -10.76 -3.35
N GLN A 228 -25.19 -11.52 -2.92
CA GLN A 228 -25.25 -12.98 -2.78
C GLN A 228 -24.85 -13.36 -1.36
N ALA A 229 -25.81 -13.52 -0.46
CA ALA A 229 -25.54 -13.93 0.92
C ALA A 229 -26.72 -14.73 1.46
N THR A 230 -26.47 -15.56 2.47
CA THR A 230 -27.55 -16.25 3.20
C THR A 230 -28.42 -15.25 3.95
N ASP A 231 -27.79 -14.27 4.61
CA ASP A 231 -28.43 -13.18 5.33
C ASP A 231 -27.78 -11.86 4.92
N CYS A 232 -28.54 -11.00 4.23
CA CYS A 232 -28.08 -9.67 3.83
C CYS A 232 -29.04 -8.60 4.35
N THR A 233 -28.51 -7.59 5.03
CA THR A 233 -29.27 -6.39 5.42
C THR A 233 -28.85 -5.20 4.56
N ILE A 234 -29.81 -4.59 3.87
CA ILE A 234 -29.60 -3.36 3.10
C ILE A 234 -30.35 -2.22 3.75
N LYS A 235 -29.66 -1.10 4.04
CA LYS A 235 -30.24 0.13 4.57
C LYS A 235 -29.88 1.30 3.66
N THR A 236 -30.92 1.97 3.17
CA THR A 236 -30.85 3.23 2.42
C THR A 236 -31.91 4.19 2.99
N ARG A 237 -31.74 5.50 2.82
CA ARG A 237 -32.77 6.48 3.24
C ARG A 237 -33.73 6.83 2.12
N LEU A 238 -33.26 6.78 0.87
CA LEU A 238 -34.06 7.08 -0.31
C LEU A 238 -34.39 5.77 -1.03
N ASP A 239 -33.60 5.38 -2.03
CA ASP A 239 -34.05 4.40 -3.00
C ASP A 239 -33.07 3.24 -3.23
N ILE A 240 -33.62 2.14 -3.75
CA ILE A 240 -32.87 0.97 -4.23
C ILE A 240 -33.35 0.70 -5.66
N HIS A 241 -32.46 0.89 -6.64
CA HIS A 241 -32.75 0.78 -8.06
C HIS A 241 -32.00 -0.37 -8.71
N ASN A 242 -32.70 -1.22 -9.45
CA ASN A 242 -32.14 -2.35 -10.21
C ASN A 242 -31.24 -3.26 -9.37
N CYS A 243 -31.59 -3.48 -8.11
CA CYS A 243 -30.82 -4.35 -7.22
C CYS A 243 -31.47 -5.73 -7.09
N MET A 244 -30.62 -6.75 -7.00
CA MET A 244 -31.04 -8.13 -6.81
C MET A 244 -30.32 -8.74 -5.62
N THR A 245 -31.05 -9.46 -4.77
CA THR A 245 -30.49 -10.28 -3.70
C THR A 245 -30.77 -11.74 -4.01
N GLN A 246 -29.73 -12.54 -4.13
CA GLN A 246 -29.82 -13.99 -4.30
C GLN A 246 -29.35 -14.67 -3.02
N THR A 247 -30.15 -15.61 -2.50
CA THR A 247 -29.75 -16.43 -1.37
C THR A 247 -28.70 -17.43 -1.83
N ALA A 248 -27.54 -17.47 -1.18
CA ALA A 248 -26.54 -18.49 -1.46
C ALA A 248 -27.06 -19.86 -1.00
N THR A 249 -27.38 -20.76 -1.94
CA THR A 249 -27.66 -22.17 -1.64
C THR A 249 -26.34 -22.89 -1.34
N ILE A 250 -26.25 -23.48 -0.15
CA ILE A 250 -25.11 -24.27 0.37
C ILE A 250 -24.93 -25.54 -0.47
#